data_AF-A0A0G0R0L2-F1
#
_entry.id   AF-A0A0G0R0L2-F1
#
_cell.length_a   1.000
_cell.length_b   1.000
_cell.length_c   1.000
_cell.angle_alpha   90.00
_cell.angle_beta   90.00
_cell.angle_gamma   90.00
#
_symmetry.space_group_name_H-M   'P 1'
#
loop_
_entity.id
_entity.type
_entity.pdbx_description
1 polymer ?
#
loop_
_entity_poly.entity_id
_entity_poly.type
_entity_poly.pdbx_seq_one_letter_code
_entity_poly.pdbx_strand_id
1 'polypeptide(L)'
;MFATIWTILSGAFDLAFIRKAIIDWWKERKEIAFSVAQVKSHNTFVAQIIHVGGEFSRLYTLHVFEEYYVGFFLIPAERFVGIGFNRGGDLMMVYPSGFSEKHGFVLDSVWQSYLETPAKITNPDVCHLSISGMRNVYYVRFKKLQSDSKTLQ
;
A
#
# COMPACT_ATOMS: atom_id res chain seq x y z
N MET A 1 20.46 39.00 -30.68
CA MET A 1 19.36 38.18 -31.22
C MET A 1 19.39 36.70 -30.73
N PHE A 2 20.19 36.36 -29.71
CA PHE A 2 20.24 34.99 -29.15
C PHE A 2 19.45 34.83 -27.83
N ALA A 3 19.27 35.91 -27.07
CA ALA A 3 18.58 35.89 -25.76
C ALA A 3 17.07 35.62 -25.84
N THR A 4 16.41 36.01 -26.94
CA THR A 4 14.97 35.83 -27.16
C THR A 4 14.59 34.39 -27.55
N ILE A 5 15.48 33.66 -28.21
CA ILE A 5 15.24 32.26 -28.58
C ILE A 5 15.34 31.35 -27.34
N TRP A 6 16.26 31.65 -26.43
CA TRP A 6 16.46 30.88 -25.18
C TRP A 6 15.27 31.01 -24.21
N THR A 7 14.66 32.20 -24.12
CA THR A 7 13.47 32.46 -23.27
C THR A 7 12.19 31.81 -23.82
N ILE A 8 12.03 31.75 -25.14
CA ILE A 8 10.88 31.07 -25.78
C ILE A 8 11.02 29.54 -25.63
N LEU A 9 12.23 29.00 -25.77
CA LEU A 9 12.51 27.59 -25.54
C LEU A 9 12.27 27.20 -24.07
N SER A 10 12.75 27.99 -23.10
CA SER A 10 12.52 27.70 -21.67
C SER A 10 11.04 27.73 -21.28
N GLY A 11 10.27 28.69 -21.81
CA GLY A 11 8.82 28.77 -21.56
C GLY A 11 8.02 27.63 -22.20
N ALA A 12 8.45 27.12 -23.35
CA ALA A 12 7.85 25.95 -24.00
C ALA A 12 8.17 24.64 -23.25
N PHE A 13 9.38 24.51 -22.71
CA PHE A 13 9.77 23.39 -21.84
C PHE A 13 8.96 23.38 -20.53
N ASP A 14 8.76 24.54 -19.90
CA ASP A 14 7.91 24.67 -18.71
C ASP A 14 6.45 24.30 -19.00
N LEU A 15 5.89 24.74 -20.13
CA LEU A 15 4.50 24.42 -20.49
C LEU A 15 4.31 22.92 -20.77
N ALA A 16 5.29 22.29 -21.44
CA ALA A 16 5.27 20.84 -21.71
C ALA A 16 5.42 20.03 -20.41
N PHE A 17 6.28 20.48 -19.49
CA PHE A 17 6.46 19.87 -18.18
C PHE A 17 5.19 19.99 -17.32
N ILE A 18 4.59 21.18 -17.25
CA ILE A 18 3.33 21.41 -16.53
C ILE A 18 2.21 20.56 -17.13
N ARG A 19 2.08 20.51 -18.46
CA ARG A 19 1.08 19.68 -19.12
C ARG A 19 1.28 18.20 -18.81
N LYS A 20 2.52 17.71 -18.83
CA LYS A 20 2.85 16.33 -18.47
C LYS A 20 2.50 16.06 -17.00
N ALA A 21 2.88 16.96 -16.08
CA ALA A 21 2.57 16.83 -14.67
C ALA A 21 1.05 16.81 -14.41
N ILE A 22 0.26 17.62 -15.11
CA ILE A 22 -1.20 17.59 -15.04
C ILE A 22 -1.74 16.25 -15.55
N ILE A 23 -1.27 15.76 -16.70
CA ILE A 23 -1.70 14.47 -17.26
C ILE A 23 -1.38 13.33 -16.30
N ASP A 24 -0.17 13.32 -15.74
CA ASP A 24 0.30 12.29 -14.81
C ASP A 24 -0.52 12.35 -13.51
N TRP A 25 -0.80 13.54 -12.98
CA TRP A 25 -1.68 13.73 -11.82
C TRP A 25 -3.11 13.22 -12.07
N TRP A 26 -3.67 13.47 -13.26
CA TRP A 26 -5.00 12.97 -13.63
C TRP A 26 -5.02 11.45 -13.77
N LYS A 27 -3.97 10.84 -14.31
CA LYS A 27 -3.83 9.38 -14.39
C LYS A 27 -3.76 8.77 -13.00
N GLU A 28 -2.89 9.31 -12.14
CA GLU A 28 -2.74 8.86 -10.75
C GLU A 28 -4.08 8.94 -10.00
N ARG A 29 -4.83 10.03 -10.15
CA ARG A 29 -6.17 10.14 -9.53
C ARG A 29 -7.16 9.10 -10.04
N LYS A 30 -7.13 8.75 -11.33
CA LYS A 30 -8.00 7.71 -11.88
C LYS A 30 -7.62 6.33 -11.36
N GLU A 31 -6.32 6.02 -11.30
CA GLU A 31 -5.80 4.76 -10.77
C GLU A 31 -6.13 4.59 -9.28
N ILE A 32 -6.01 5.68 -8.51
CA ILE A 32 -6.45 5.73 -7.11
C ILE A 32 -7.95 5.49 -7.01
N ALA A 33 -8.77 6.21 -7.78
CA ALA A 33 -10.22 6.09 -7.71
C ALA A 33 -10.68 4.67 -8.06
N PHE A 34 -10.03 4.05 -9.05
CA PHE A 34 -10.25 2.65 -9.41
C PHE A 34 -9.87 1.71 -8.24
N SER A 35 -8.67 1.85 -7.67
CA SER A 35 -8.22 1.03 -6.53
C SER A 35 -9.15 1.16 -5.32
N VAL A 36 -9.61 2.39 -5.03
CA VAL A 36 -10.60 2.67 -3.97
C VAL A 36 -11.94 2.00 -4.25
N ALA A 37 -12.42 2.04 -5.49
CA ALA A 37 -13.67 1.38 -5.88
C ALA A 37 -13.57 -0.14 -5.71
N GLN A 38 -12.45 -0.74 -6.11
CA GLN A 38 -12.20 -2.18 -5.96
C GLN A 38 -12.14 -2.60 -4.49
N VAL A 39 -11.50 -1.81 -3.62
CA VAL A 39 -11.48 -2.12 -2.18
C VAL A 39 -12.87 -2.00 -1.55
N LYS A 40 -13.74 -1.12 -2.06
CA LYS A 40 -15.11 -1.03 -1.55
C LYS A 40 -15.97 -2.23 -1.92
N SER A 41 -15.74 -2.85 -3.09
CA SER A 41 -16.51 -4.01 -3.56
C SER A 41 -16.07 -5.33 -2.95
N HIS A 42 -14.88 -5.40 -2.36
CA HIS A 42 -14.32 -6.63 -1.80
C HIS A 42 -14.20 -6.58 -0.27
N ASN A 43 -14.18 -7.76 0.35
CA ASN A 43 -14.14 -7.90 1.81
C ASN A 43 -12.74 -8.24 2.34
N THR A 44 -11.80 -8.59 1.46
CA THR A 44 -10.41 -8.89 1.82
C THR A 44 -9.43 -8.35 0.79
N PHE A 45 -8.22 -8.03 1.24
CA PHE A 45 -7.08 -7.78 0.37
C PHE A 45 -5.80 -8.28 1.06
N VAL A 46 -4.74 -8.50 0.28
CA VAL A 46 -3.44 -8.97 0.76
C VAL A 46 -2.38 -7.94 0.44
N ALA A 47 -1.55 -7.63 1.42
CA ALA A 47 -0.37 -6.81 1.29
C ALA A 47 0.87 -7.71 1.29
N GLN A 48 1.57 -7.80 0.16
CA GLN A 48 2.91 -8.34 0.09
C GLN A 48 3.93 -7.26 0.43
N ILE A 49 4.73 -7.53 1.46
CA ILE A 49 5.76 -6.63 1.96
C ILE A 49 7.09 -7.34 1.80
N ILE A 50 7.98 -6.75 1.00
CA ILE A 50 9.32 -7.26 0.75
C ILE A 50 10.29 -6.29 1.41
N HIS A 51 10.85 -6.68 2.56
CA HIS A 51 11.93 -5.96 3.20
C HIS A 51 13.27 -6.37 2.59
N VAL A 52 14.14 -5.39 2.31
CA VAL A 52 15.51 -5.64 1.84
C VAL A 52 16.50 -4.84 2.70
N GLY A 53 17.51 -5.51 3.25
CA GLY A 53 18.53 -4.94 4.13
C GLY A 53 18.67 -5.72 5.45
N GLY A 54 19.65 -5.31 6.28
CA GLY A 54 19.89 -5.92 7.60
C GLY A 54 19.09 -5.26 8.72
N GLU A 55 19.42 -5.60 9.97
CA GLU A 55 18.98 -4.85 11.16
C GLU A 55 19.19 -3.34 10.89
N PHE A 56 18.22 -2.49 11.23
CA PHE A 56 18.21 -1.04 10.96
C PHE A 56 17.81 -0.59 9.54
N SER A 57 17.52 -1.49 8.61
CA SER A 57 17.00 -1.11 7.28
C SER A 57 15.53 -0.67 7.35
N ARG A 58 15.20 0.41 6.62
CA ARG A 58 13.81 0.86 6.40
C ARG A 58 13.37 0.67 4.95
N LEU A 59 14.16 -0.05 4.15
CA LEU A 59 13.87 -0.23 2.73
C LEU A 59 12.92 -1.42 2.55
N TYR A 60 11.76 -1.13 1.96
CA TYR A 60 10.78 -2.15 1.63
C TYR A 60 10.08 -1.81 0.31
N THR A 61 9.60 -2.86 -0.34
CA THR A 61 8.63 -2.77 -1.43
C THR A 61 7.30 -3.27 -0.91
N LEU A 62 6.23 -2.52 -1.20
CA LEU A 62 4.87 -2.85 -0.79
C LEU A 62 4.00 -3.03 -2.05
N HIS A 63 3.40 -4.20 -2.15
CA HIS A 63 2.38 -4.50 -3.14
C HIS A 63 1.10 -4.88 -2.41
N VAL A 64 -0.04 -4.34 -2.85
CA VAL A 64 -1.33 -4.74 -2.31
C VAL A 64 -2.16 -5.25 -3.47
N PHE A 65 -2.81 -6.40 -3.30
CA PHE A 65 -3.64 -7.02 -4.33
C PHE A 65 -4.84 -7.71 -3.69
N GLU A 66 -5.82 -8.03 -4.51
CA GLU A 66 -7.01 -8.75 -4.07
C GLU A 66 -6.70 -10.24 -3.89
N GLU A 67 -7.20 -10.84 -2.81
CA GLU A 67 -6.89 -12.22 -2.43
C GLU A 67 -7.22 -13.25 -3.52
N TYR A 68 -8.34 -13.07 -4.22
CA TYR A 68 -8.83 -14.02 -5.22
C TYR A 68 -8.37 -13.69 -6.65
N TYR A 69 -7.74 -12.53 -6.85
CA TYR A 69 -7.25 -12.11 -8.15
C TYR A 69 -5.75 -11.75 -8.08
N VAL A 70 -4.92 -12.75 -8.35
CA VAL A 70 -3.49 -12.59 -8.60
C VAL A 70 -3.33 -11.84 -9.94
N GLY A 71 -3.43 -10.51 -9.91
CA GLY A 71 -3.30 -9.71 -11.13
C GLY A 71 -3.64 -8.23 -10.98
N PHE A 72 -4.43 -7.83 -9.97
CA PHE A 72 -4.77 -6.43 -9.75
C PHE A 72 -3.99 -5.86 -8.56
N PHE A 73 -3.14 -4.89 -8.83
CA PHE A 73 -2.44 -4.13 -7.79
C PHE A 73 -3.28 -2.92 -7.38
N LEU A 74 -3.47 -2.73 -6.07
CA LEU A 74 -4.08 -1.55 -5.49
C LEU A 74 -3.01 -0.46 -5.37
N ILE A 75 -3.24 0.66 -6.06
CA ILE A 75 -2.27 1.74 -6.20
C ILE A 75 -2.86 3.05 -5.61
N PRO A 76 -2.06 3.83 -4.86
CA PRO A 76 -0.77 3.48 -4.29
C PRO A 76 -0.96 2.61 -3.05
N ALA A 77 -0.07 1.65 -2.86
CA ALA A 77 -0.21 0.64 -1.82
C ALA A 77 -0.15 1.25 -0.38
N GLU A 78 0.64 2.30 -0.19
CA GLU A 78 0.76 3.07 1.06
C GLU A 78 -0.55 3.73 1.52
N ARG A 79 -1.53 3.92 0.62
CA ARG A 79 -2.86 4.40 0.99
C ARG A 79 -3.70 3.33 1.65
N PHE A 80 -3.31 2.06 1.60
CA PHE A 80 -4.06 0.96 2.18
C PHE A 80 -3.35 0.40 3.41
N VAL A 81 -2.02 0.43 3.43
CA VAL A 81 -1.23 -0.19 4.50
C VAL A 81 -0.23 0.80 5.07
N GLY A 82 -0.23 0.94 6.39
CA GLY A 82 0.81 1.63 7.14
C GLY A 82 1.94 0.67 7.50
N ILE A 83 3.17 1.12 7.29
CA ILE A 83 4.39 0.40 7.68
C ILE A 83 5.26 1.32 8.53
N GLY A 84 5.65 0.82 9.69
CA GLY A 84 6.60 1.46 10.58
C GLY A 84 7.75 0.52 10.93
N PHE A 85 8.82 1.07 11.48
CA PHE A 85 9.96 0.31 12.00
C PHE A 85 10.21 0.73 13.43
N ASN A 86 10.53 -0.22 14.30
CA ASN A 86 10.98 0.13 15.64
C ASN A 86 12.36 0.82 15.58
N ARG A 87 12.81 1.43 16.69
CA ARG A 87 14.11 2.12 16.73
C ARG A 87 15.30 1.19 16.47
N GLY A 88 15.18 -0.10 16.82
CA GLY A 88 16.19 -1.12 16.56
C GLY A 88 16.22 -1.64 15.12
N GLY A 89 15.18 -1.36 14.32
CA GLY A 89 15.04 -1.84 12.94
C GLY A 89 15.13 -3.36 12.79
N ASP A 90 14.86 -4.10 13.85
CA ASP A 90 14.70 -5.55 13.91
C ASP A 90 13.23 -5.95 13.82
N LEU A 91 12.30 -4.99 13.98
CA LEU A 91 10.86 -5.20 13.85
C LEU A 91 10.24 -4.23 12.86
N MET A 92 9.44 -4.77 11.96
CA MET A 92 8.53 -4.04 11.10
C MET A 92 7.12 -4.09 11.71
N MET A 93 6.49 -2.93 11.86
CA MET A 93 5.11 -2.79 12.30
C MET A 93 4.23 -2.58 11.07
N VAL A 94 3.19 -3.39 10.95
CA VAL A 94 2.17 -3.27 9.89
C VAL A 94 0.86 -2.93 10.56
N TYR A 95 0.18 -1.91 10.05
CA TYR A 95 -1.10 -1.45 10.59
C TYR A 95 -2.02 -0.98 9.46
N PRO A 96 -3.35 -0.99 9.66
CA PRO A 96 -4.27 -0.40 8.71
C PRO A 96 -3.94 1.09 8.51
N SER A 97 -3.88 1.56 7.27
CA SER A 97 -3.82 3.00 7.02
C SER A 97 -5.13 3.66 7.46
N GLY A 98 -5.13 4.99 7.69
CA GLY A 98 -6.37 5.71 8.02
C GLY A 98 -7.49 5.58 6.96
N PHE A 99 -7.13 5.30 5.70
CA PHE A 99 -8.13 4.96 4.68
C PHE A 99 -8.73 3.57 4.92
N SER A 100 -7.89 2.56 5.20
CA SER A 100 -8.34 1.19 5.49
C SER A 100 -9.20 1.13 6.75
N GLU A 101 -8.79 1.81 7.81
CA GLU A 101 -9.58 1.95 9.05
C GLU A 101 -10.96 2.56 8.76
N LYS A 102 -11.01 3.66 8.00
CA LYS A 102 -12.27 4.33 7.62
C LYS A 102 -13.21 3.42 6.83
N HIS A 103 -12.67 2.42 6.11
CA HIS A 103 -13.45 1.45 5.35
C HIS A 103 -13.66 0.12 6.10
N GLY A 104 -13.29 0.06 7.38
CA GLY A 104 -13.53 -1.08 8.27
C GLY A 104 -12.57 -2.24 8.07
N PHE A 105 -11.42 -2.04 7.43
CA PHE A 105 -10.42 -3.08 7.27
C PHE A 105 -9.52 -3.19 8.51
N VAL A 106 -9.35 -4.42 8.98
CA VAL A 106 -8.45 -4.79 10.08
C VAL A 106 -7.48 -5.88 9.64
N LEU A 107 -6.40 -6.04 10.40
CA LEU A 107 -5.46 -7.13 10.21
C LEU A 107 -6.12 -8.46 10.59
N ASP A 108 -6.01 -9.45 9.72
CA ASP A 108 -6.61 -10.79 9.92
C ASP A 108 -5.54 -11.86 10.12
N SER A 109 -4.60 -11.97 9.18
CA SER A 109 -3.61 -13.04 9.17
C SER A 109 -2.32 -12.67 8.45
N VAL A 110 -1.25 -13.41 8.74
CA VAL A 110 0.08 -13.23 8.14
C VAL A 110 0.74 -14.56 7.77
N TRP A 111 1.48 -14.58 6.68
CA TRP A 111 2.34 -15.71 6.27
C TRP A 111 3.60 -15.22 5.56
N GLN A 112 4.65 -16.05 5.50
CA GLN A 112 5.89 -15.73 4.79
C GLN A 112 5.96 -16.38 3.41
N SER A 113 5.22 -17.47 3.22
CA SER A 113 5.06 -18.15 1.94
C SER A 113 3.61 -18.48 1.65
N TYR A 114 3.16 -18.34 0.41
CA TYR A 114 1.80 -18.72 0.00
C TYR A 114 1.46 -20.19 0.25
N LEU A 115 2.47 -21.04 0.46
CA LEU A 115 2.31 -22.45 0.78
C LEU A 115 2.10 -22.71 2.28
N GLU A 116 2.29 -21.69 3.12
CA GLU A 116 2.11 -21.78 4.57
C GLU A 116 0.65 -21.53 4.96
N THR A 117 0.23 -22.13 6.08
CA THR A 117 -1.06 -21.80 6.69
C THR A 117 -0.97 -20.39 7.29
N PRO A 118 -1.89 -19.46 6.94
CA PRO A 118 -1.89 -18.12 7.51
C PRO A 118 -2.00 -18.13 9.04
N ALA A 119 -1.04 -17.52 9.72
CA ALA A 119 -1.08 -17.32 11.16
C ALA A 119 -2.05 -16.17 11.47
N LYS A 120 -3.03 -16.43 12.34
CA LYS A 120 -4.01 -15.42 12.72
C LYS A 120 -3.36 -14.32 13.56
N ILE A 121 -3.59 -13.07 13.21
CA ILE A 121 -3.11 -11.92 13.96
C ILE A 121 -4.03 -11.72 15.17
N THR A 122 -3.46 -11.62 16.37
CA THR A 122 -4.20 -11.47 17.63
C THR A 122 -4.63 -10.03 17.88
N ASN A 123 -3.81 -9.05 17.47
CA ASN A 123 -4.12 -7.63 17.56
C ASN A 123 -4.51 -7.08 16.16
N PRO A 124 -5.79 -6.75 15.94
CA PRO A 124 -6.27 -6.30 14.63
C PRO A 124 -5.72 -4.93 14.19
N ASP A 125 -5.15 -4.15 15.12
CA ASP A 125 -4.70 -2.78 14.88
C ASP A 125 -3.22 -2.72 14.48
N VAL A 126 -2.40 -3.65 14.98
CA VAL A 126 -0.98 -3.71 14.65
C VAL A 126 -0.42 -5.13 14.67
N CYS A 127 0.36 -5.45 13.64
CA CYS A 127 1.12 -6.69 13.52
C CYS A 127 2.62 -6.37 13.54
N HIS A 128 3.38 -7.12 14.32
CA HIS A 128 4.84 -7.00 14.40
C HIS A 128 5.47 -8.15 13.63
N LEU A 129 6.40 -7.84 12.72
CA LEU A 129 7.07 -8.79 11.84
C LEU A 129 8.58 -8.72 12.08
N SER A 130 9.18 -9.87 12.39
CA SER A 130 10.60 -10.00 12.75
C SER A 130 11.51 -9.96 11.54
N ILE A 131 12.41 -8.98 11.45
CA ILE A 131 13.39 -8.86 10.38
C ILE A 131 14.59 -9.76 10.70
N SER A 132 14.57 -11.00 10.21
CA SER A 132 15.58 -12.02 10.56
C SER A 132 16.73 -12.17 9.56
N GLY A 133 16.66 -11.50 8.41
CA GLY A 133 17.68 -11.61 7.38
C GLY A 133 17.70 -10.45 6.40
N MET A 134 18.63 -10.54 5.44
CA MET A 134 18.87 -9.53 4.40
C MET A 134 17.67 -9.31 3.45
N ARG A 135 16.76 -10.28 3.38
CA ARG A 135 15.54 -10.19 2.60
C ARG A 135 14.44 -10.96 3.32
N ASN A 136 13.34 -10.29 3.61
CA ASN A 136 12.17 -10.91 4.26
C ASN A 136 10.94 -10.61 3.41
N VAL A 137 10.08 -11.61 3.23
CA VAL A 137 8.83 -11.48 2.48
C VAL A 137 7.69 -11.86 3.42
N TYR A 138 6.72 -10.96 3.51
CA TYR A 138 5.50 -11.19 4.27
C TYR A 138 4.30 -10.94 3.41
N TYR A 139 3.24 -11.67 3.71
CA TYR A 139 1.92 -11.47 3.15
C TYR A 139 0.99 -11.24 4.32
N VAL A 140 0.37 -10.07 4.36
CA VAL A 140 -0.53 -9.65 5.44
C VAL A 140 -1.92 -9.49 4.85
N ARG A 141 -2.86 -10.30 5.32
CA ARG A 141 -4.26 -10.20 4.92
C ARG A 141 -4.98 -9.18 5.79
N PHE A 142 -5.72 -8.32 5.11
CA PHE A 142 -6.69 -7.42 5.70
C PHE A 142 -8.08 -7.93 5.39
N LYS A 143 -8.96 -7.85 6.38
CA LYS A 143 -10.37 -8.22 6.25
C LYS A 143 -11.26 -7.09 6.73
N LYS A 144 -12.34 -6.85 6.00
CA LYS A 144 -13.38 -5.93 6.40
C LYS A 144 -14.16 -6.55 7.56
N LEU A 145 -14.25 -5.83 8.67
CA LEU A 145 -15.21 -6.13 9.72
C LEU A 145 -16.59 -6.06 9.06
N GLN A 146 -17.30 -7.19 9.02
CA GLN A 146 -18.71 -7.12 8.65
C GLN A 146 -19.36 -6.23 9.69
N SER A 147 -19.95 -5.11 9.25
CA SER A 147 -20.98 -4.46 10.04
C SER A 147 -22.01 -5.56 10.26
N ASP A 148 -22.11 -6.06 11.48
CA ASP A 148 -23.23 -6.92 11.84
C ASP A 148 -24.49 -6.24 11.30
N SER A 149 -25.23 -7.03 10.53
CA SER A 149 -26.55 -6.72 10.03
C SER A 149 -27.26 -5.87 11.06
N LYS A 150 -27.78 -4.71 10.65
CA LYS A 150 -28.78 -3.94 11.39
C LYS A 150 -29.57 -4.89 12.28
N THR A 151 -29.42 -4.73 13.59
CA THR A 151 -30.32 -5.34 14.55
C THR A 151 -31.71 -4.84 14.18
N LEU A 152 -32.43 -5.63 13.40
CA LEU A 152 -33.88 -5.58 13.31
C LEU A 152 -34.37 -6.07 14.67
N GLN A 153 -34.54 -5.13 15.60
CA GLN A 153 -35.50 -5.21 16.68
C GLN A 153 -36.30 -3.92 16.66
#